data_AF-A7GV07-F1
#
_entry.id   AF-A7GV07-F1
#
_cell.length_a   1.000
_cell.length_b   1.000
_cell.length_c   1.000
_cell.angle_alpha   90.00
_cell.angle_beta   90.00
_cell.angle_gamma   90.00
#
_symmetry.space_group_name_H-M   'P 1'
#
loop_
_entity.id
_entity.type
_entity.pdbx_description
1 polymer ?
#
loop_
_entity_poly.entity_id
_entity_poly.type
_entity_poly.pdbx_seq_one_letter_code
_entity_poly.pdbx_strand_id
1 'polypeptide(L)'
;MNLQAKIDWIGTPKSYLYKDDDMTYDATSIDFSIEQDDNRYKLLILKHDEKTHYKMIQYGVKPGSQKPFPIDIPFRTDMLPFINKILQDPYVQAVLS
;
A
#
# COMPACT_ATOMS: atom_id res chain seq x y z
N MET A 1 -1.64 10.56 6.77
CA MET A 1 -0.35 9.96 6.40
C MET A 1 0.64 11.05 6.02
N ASN A 2 1.81 11.06 6.67
CA ASN A 2 2.92 11.97 6.32
C ASN A 2 3.82 11.33 5.24
N LEU A 3 3.80 11.86 4.01
CA LEU A 3 4.59 11.34 2.88
C LEU A 3 6.10 11.55 3.00
N GLN A 4 6.54 12.38 3.95
CA GLN A 4 7.97 12.61 4.23
C GLN A 4 8.50 11.68 5.32
N ALA A 5 7.63 10.99 6.05
CA ALA A 5 8.04 10.04 7.07
C ALA A 5 8.79 8.86 6.46
N LYS A 6 9.64 8.23 7.26
CA LYS A 6 10.27 6.97 6.89
C LYS A 6 9.27 5.83 7.05
N ILE A 7 9.42 4.83 6.20
CA ILE A 7 8.71 3.56 6.35
C ILE A 7 9.39 2.81 7.49
N ASP A 8 8.64 2.47 8.54
CA ASP A 8 9.19 1.82 9.75
C ASP A 8 9.15 0.29 9.64
N TRP A 9 8.23 -0.24 8.85
CA TRP A 9 7.99 -1.66 8.64
C TRP A 9 7.29 -1.88 7.30
N ILE A 10 7.68 -2.96 6.62
CA ILE A 10 7.07 -3.44 5.39
C ILE A 10 6.70 -4.92 5.56
N GLY A 11 5.46 -5.25 5.22
CA GLY A 11 4.95 -6.61 5.13
C GLY A 11 5.25 -7.25 3.78
N THR A 12 5.19 -8.57 3.74
CA THR A 12 5.40 -9.35 2.50
C THR A 12 4.36 -8.95 1.45
N PRO A 13 4.79 -8.62 0.21
CA PRO A 13 3.87 -8.46 -0.91
C PRO A 13 2.99 -9.70 -1.10
N LYS A 14 1.70 -9.48 -1.32
CA LYS A 14 0.71 -10.55 -1.56
C LYS A 14 -0.03 -10.29 -2.85
N SER A 15 0.11 -11.20 -3.81
CA SER A 15 -0.59 -11.12 -5.09
C SER A 15 -1.93 -11.86 -5.03
N TYR A 16 -2.96 -11.28 -5.65
CA TYR A 16 -4.31 -11.84 -5.73
C TYR A 16 -5.13 -11.16 -6.82
N LEU A 17 -6.24 -11.77 -7.23
CA LEU A 17 -7.20 -11.14 -8.13
C LEU A 17 -8.08 -10.17 -7.34
N TYR A 18 -8.05 -8.89 -7.69
CA TYR A 18 -8.89 -7.85 -7.09
C TYR A 18 -10.02 -7.50 -8.05
N LYS A 19 -11.26 -7.59 -7.58
CA LYS A 19 -12.45 -7.20 -8.34
C LYS A 19 -12.95 -5.84 -7.88
N ASP A 20 -13.08 -4.92 -8.82
CA ASP A 20 -13.62 -3.57 -8.63
C ASP A 20 -14.72 -3.38 -9.66
N ASP A 21 -15.98 -3.42 -9.22
CA ASP A 21 -17.16 -3.41 -10.08
C ASP A 21 -17.04 -4.43 -11.25
N ASP A 22 -16.87 -3.94 -12.47
CA ASP A 22 -16.79 -4.74 -13.70
C ASP A 22 -15.34 -5.06 -14.14
N MET A 23 -14.33 -4.65 -13.36
CA MET A 23 -12.91 -4.86 -13.67
C MET A 23 -12.26 -5.85 -12.71
N THR A 24 -11.42 -6.75 -13.26
CA THR A 24 -10.57 -7.65 -12.47
C THR A 24 -9.11 -7.27 -12.70
N TYR A 25 -8.41 -6.96 -11.62
CA TYR A 25 -7.01 -6.57 -11.62
C TYR A 25 -6.13 -7.70 -11.11
N ASP A 26 -4.96 -7.85 -11.72
CA ASP A 26 -3.84 -8.53 -11.08
C ASP A 26 -3.29 -7.58 -10.01
N ALA A 27 -3.71 -7.81 -8.77
CA ALA A 27 -3.36 -6.96 -7.65
C ALA A 27 -2.18 -7.51 -6.87
N THR A 28 -1.38 -6.61 -6.33
CA THR A 28 -0.44 -6.92 -5.26
C THR A 28 -0.62 -5.92 -4.13
N SER A 29 -0.84 -6.42 -2.92
CA SER A 29 -0.90 -5.60 -1.72
C SER A 29 0.40 -5.66 -0.93
N ILE A 30 0.85 -4.51 -0.43
CA ILE A 30 1.99 -4.40 0.47
C ILE A 30 1.52 -3.63 1.71
N ASP A 31 1.50 -4.31 2.86
CA ASP A 31 1.22 -3.68 4.14
C ASP A 31 2.46 -2.91 4.61
N PHE A 32 2.29 -1.74 5.22
CA PHE A 32 3.39 -0.95 5.76
C PHE A 32 2.92 -0.06 6.93
N SER A 33 3.87 0.51 7.65
CA SER A 33 3.65 1.62 8.58
C SER A 33 4.73 2.68 8.39
N ILE A 34 4.56 3.83 9.04
CA ILE A 34 5.53 4.93 8.98
C ILE A 34 5.89 5.38 10.40
N GLU A 35 7.08 5.95 10.54
CA GLU A 35 7.53 6.50 11.81
C GLU A 35 6.57 7.58 12.34
N GLN A 36 6.36 7.59 13.65
CA GLN A 36 5.52 8.57 14.36
C GLN A 36 4.05 8.56 13.93
N ASP A 37 3.60 7.48 13.30
CA ASP A 37 2.20 7.23 12.97
C ASP A 37 1.80 5.87 13.53
N ASP A 38 0.68 5.82 14.26
CA ASP A 38 0.17 4.56 14.83
C ASP A 38 -0.71 3.80 13.84
N ASN A 39 -0.96 4.36 12.66
CA ASN A 39 -1.77 3.72 11.64
C ASN A 39 -1.02 2.62 10.87
N ARG A 40 -1.79 1.64 10.39
CA ARG A 40 -1.35 0.65 9.41
C ARG A 40 -1.91 1.01 8.04
N TYR A 41 -1.03 0.94 7.06
CA TYR A 41 -1.32 1.30 5.68
C TYR A 41 -1.12 0.11 4.75
N LYS A 42 -1.84 0.12 3.64
CA LYS A 42 -1.71 -0.86 2.57
C LYS A 42 -1.58 -0.13 1.24
N LEU A 43 -0.52 -0.44 0.50
CA LEU A 43 -0.38 -0.08 -0.90
C LEU A 43 -0.97 -1.20 -1.74
N LEU A 44 -1.94 -0.89 -2.59
CA LEU A 44 -2.42 -1.77 -3.64
C LEU A 44 -1.81 -1.34 -4.97
N ILE A 45 -1.13 -2.27 -5.62
CA ILE A 45 -0.63 -2.15 -6.99
C ILE A 45 -1.61 -2.94 -7.85
N LEU A 46 -2.39 -2.26 -8.68
CA LEU A 46 -3.42 -2.86 -9.50
C LEU A 46 -2.97 -2.83 -10.96
N LYS A 47 -2.76 -3.99 -11.56
CA LYS A 47 -2.41 -4.11 -12.97
C LYS A 47 -3.63 -4.56 -13.77
N HIS A 48 -3.92 -3.85 -14.86
CA HIS A 48 -4.91 -4.22 -15.85
C HIS A 48 -4.39 -3.80 -17.21
N ASP A 49 -4.31 -4.73 -18.15
CA ASP A 49 -3.62 -4.57 -19.42
C ASP A 49 -2.19 -4.02 -19.23
N GLU A 50 -1.83 -2.94 -19.93
CA GLU A 50 -0.53 -2.27 -19.84
C GLU A 50 -0.51 -1.15 -18.78
N LYS A 51 -1.56 -1.00 -17.97
CA LYS A 51 -1.69 0.07 -16.98
C LYS A 51 -1.47 -0.43 -15.56
N THR A 52 -0.72 0.35 -14.79
CA THR A 52 -0.56 0.16 -13.34
C THR A 52 -1.24 1.31 -12.62
N HIS A 53 -2.16 0.97 -11.71
CA HIS A 53 -2.84 1.90 -10.82
C HIS A 53 -2.39 1.65 -9.39
N TYR A 54 -2.31 2.72 -8.59
CA TYR A 54 -1.96 2.64 -7.18
C TYR A 54 -3.14 3.11 -6.33
N LYS A 55 -3.49 2.33 -5.31
CA LYS A 55 -4.41 2.77 -4.24
C LYS A 55 -3.69 2.65 -2.90
N MET A 56 -3.97 3.57 -1.98
CA MET A 56 -3.51 3.49 -0.59
C MET A 56 -4.69 3.44 0.36
N ILE A 57 -4.61 2.56 1.34
CA ILE A 57 -5.67 2.33 2.32
C ILE A 57 -5.07 2.43 3.71
N GLN A 58 -5.69 3.21 4.59
CA GLN A 58 -5.47 3.14 6.03
C GLN A 58 -6.47 2.14 6.61
N TYR A 59 -6.01 1.03 7.18
CA TYR A 59 -6.91 -0.07 7.58
C TYR A 59 -6.74 -0.55 9.02
N GLY A 60 -5.81 0.07 9.76
CA GLY A 60 -5.49 -0.38 11.10
C GLY A 60 -4.81 0.69 11.92
N VAL A 61 -4.64 0.35 13.18
CA VAL A 61 -3.90 1.07 14.21
C VAL A 61 -3.04 0.04 14.95
N LYS A 62 -1.97 0.47 15.62
CA LYS A 62 -1.13 -0.41 16.46
C LYS A 62 -1.99 -1.24 17.44
N PRO A 63 -1.49 -2.42 17.88
CA PRO A 63 -2.23 -3.30 18.78
C PRO A 63 -2.75 -2.56 20.03
N GLY A 64 -4.03 -2.73 20.35
CA GLY A 64 -4.69 -2.11 21.51
C GLY A 64 -5.78 -1.09 21.17
N SER A 65 -5.85 -0.63 19.92
CA SER A 65 -6.87 0.32 19.46
C SER A 65 -7.96 -0.38 18.62
N GLN A 66 -9.19 0.15 18.63
CA GLN A 66 -10.32 -0.38 17.84
C GLN A 66 -9.95 -0.40 16.35
N LYS A 67 -10.15 -1.52 15.65
CA LYS A 67 -9.87 -1.62 14.22
C LYS A 67 -10.68 -0.55 13.47
N PRO A 68 -10.05 0.49 12.89
CA PRO A 68 -10.78 1.44 12.08
C PRO A 68 -11.34 0.73 10.85
N PHE A 69 -12.49 1.21 10.36
CA PHE A 69 -12.90 0.87 9.02
C PHE A 69 -11.80 1.28 8.03
N PRO A 70 -11.54 0.49 6.97
CA PRO A 70 -10.61 0.90 5.94
C PRO A 70 -11.01 2.26 5.36
N ILE A 71 -10.05 3.19 5.31
CA ILE A 71 -10.20 4.52 4.74
C ILE A 71 -9.31 4.58 3.50
N ASP A 72 -9.94 4.77 2.35
CA ASP A 72 -9.22 5.06 1.11
C ASP A 72 -8.56 6.43 1.21
N ILE A 73 -7.25 6.46 0.95
CA ILE A 73 -6.49 7.72 0.88
C ILE A 73 -6.59 8.22 -0.56
N PRO A 74 -7.18 9.41 -0.80
CA PRO A 74 -7.26 9.98 -2.14
C PRO A 74 -5.87 10.06 -2.77
N PHE A 75 -5.75 9.53 -3.98
CA PHE A 75 -4.48 9.56 -4.70
C PHE A 75 -4.08 11.00 -5.02
N ARG A 76 -2.80 11.30 -4.79
CA ARG A 76 -2.17 12.56 -5.15
C ARG A 76 -0.83 12.28 -5.82
N THR A 77 -0.47 13.08 -6.82
CA THR A 77 0.77 12.90 -7.59
C THR A 77 2.03 12.98 -6.71
N ASP A 78 1.99 13.75 -5.62
CA ASP A 78 3.07 13.87 -4.63
C ASP A 78 3.32 12.56 -3.85
N MET A 79 2.45 11.56 -3.97
CA MET A 79 2.61 10.23 -3.38
C MET A 79 3.54 9.32 -4.19
N LEU A 80 3.78 9.61 -5.48
CA LEU A 80 4.60 8.76 -6.35
C LEU A 80 6.02 8.54 -5.82
N PRO A 81 6.76 9.55 -5.33
CA PRO A 81 8.07 9.32 -4.73
C PRO A 81 8.02 8.41 -3.50
N PHE A 82 6.94 8.49 -2.70
CA PHE A 82 6.77 7.64 -1.53
C PHE A 82 6.44 6.19 -1.94
N ILE A 83 5.57 6.00 -2.94
CA ILE A 83 5.29 4.69 -3.53
C ILE A 83 6.59 4.06 -4.04
N ASN A 84 7.40 4.83 -4.78
CA ASN A 84 8.67 4.35 -5.29
C ASN A 84 9.63 3.90 -4.18
N LYS A 85 9.66 4.57 -3.01
CA LYS A 85 10.45 4.11 -1.86
C LYS A 85 10.00 2.73 -1.36
N ILE A 86 8.69 2.48 -1.30
CA ILE A 86 8.16 1.14 -0.94
C ILE A 86 8.56 0.12 -2.00
N LEU A 87 8.38 0.44 -3.28
CA LEU A 87 8.68 -0.49 -4.37
C LEU A 87 10.18 -0.79 -4.49
N GLN A 88 11.04 0.15 -4.16
CA GLN A 88 12.50 -0.01 -4.18
C GLN A 88 13.05 -0.66 -2.90
N ASP A 89 12.20 -0.95 -1.92
CA ASP A 89 12.65 -1.68 -0.74
C ASP A 89 13.22 -3.06 -1.17
N PRO A 90 14.43 -3.44 -0.71
CA PRO A 90 15.05 -4.69 -1.11
C PRO A 90 14.21 -5.94 -0.83
N TYR A 91 13.45 -5.94 0.27
CA TYR A 91 12.57 -7.06 0.61
C TYR A 91 11.38 -7.14 -0.34
N VAL A 92 10.82 -6.00 -0.74
CA VAL A 92 9.75 -5.94 -1.75
C VAL A 92 10.26 -6.41 -3.10
N GLN A 93 11.42 -5.91 -3.54
CA GLN A 93 12.03 -6.32 -4.82
C GLN A 93 12.29 -7.83 -4.86
N ALA A 94 12.81 -8.42 -3.79
CA ALA A 94 13.10 -9.85 -3.73
C ALA A 94 11.85 -10.75 -3.81
N VAL A 95 10.67 -10.23 -3.46
CA VAL A 95 9.41 -10.97 -3.52
C VAL A 95 8.67 -10.74 -4.84
N LEU A 96 8.84 -9.57 -5.46
CA LEU A 96 8.21 -9.21 -6.73
C LEU A 96 9.02 -9.64 -7.97
N SER A 97 10.29 -9.99 -7.80
CA SER A 97 11.22 -10.44 -8.85
C SER A 97 10.90 -11.82 -9.39
#